data_AF-A0A9D2AJL7-F1
#
_entry.id   AF-A0A9D2AJL7-F1
#
_cell.length_a   1.000
_cell.length_b   1.000
_cell.length_c   1.000
_cell.angle_alpha   90.00
_cell.angle_beta   90.00
_cell.angle_gamma   90.00
#
_symmetry.space_group_name_H-M   'P 1'
#
loop_
_entity.id
_entity.type
_entity.pdbx_description
1 polymer ?
#
loop_
_entity_poly.entity_id
_entity_poly.type
_entity_poly.pdbx_seq_one_letter_code
_entity_poly.pdbx_strand_id
1 'polypeptide(L)'
;MKRKTAVRIVAIAIAAVLALSLLLLPMAAYGAEPAAEEDGITVLLSLDQPDRVLAENSVSFPAPDTMSTAEGDAGFGDLIADAYRYAALRTSAGSQAPATIAVVSQSVIRAALPAGTLTVEDAFRVLPGSGEEAGQGDPLIMMYLTGRELENVAEIDASFGSSDGAAALHFSGIVYTCNPSRIPMDCVTDLKLARADGQTAWTDGDALYCVVTDRASLQALIAARGSAHGFLKFVPKDAGGNEITDWDSAILRDETGAPVMAWQGLALYLASFAPDAEHVGVVPAAYAQGDGRKTVVHDNSVGAILENPGTTTVAVLVCIAVILVAAVLLTRRTVRRLSRAEGPDRLDQM
;
A
#
# COMPACT_ATOMS: atom_id res chain seq x y z
N MET A 1 -27.40 37.61 -19.91
CA MET A 1 -27.22 36.70 -18.76
C MET A 1 -27.54 35.23 -19.04
N LYS A 2 -28.53 34.85 -19.86
CA LYS A 2 -28.97 33.44 -20.04
C LYS A 2 -27.99 32.50 -20.78
N ARG A 3 -27.14 32.98 -21.70
CA ARG A 3 -26.20 32.13 -22.47
C ARG A 3 -25.00 31.61 -21.64
N LYS A 4 -24.48 32.38 -20.67
CA LYS A 4 -23.35 31.95 -19.84
C LYS A 4 -23.75 30.85 -18.85
N THR A 5 -24.99 30.85 -18.38
CA THR A 5 -25.54 29.80 -17.51
C THR A 5 -25.76 28.50 -18.27
N ALA A 6 -26.25 28.56 -19.51
CA ALA A 6 -26.43 27.37 -20.34
C ALA A 6 -25.10 26.68 -20.69
N VAL A 7 -24.05 27.45 -21.00
CA VAL A 7 -22.71 26.89 -21.28
C VAL A 7 -22.11 26.22 -20.05
N ARG A 8 -22.31 26.78 -18.85
CA ARG A 8 -21.85 26.15 -17.60
C ARG A 8 -22.58 24.85 -17.29
N ILE A 9 -23.90 24.80 -17.50
CA ILE A 9 -24.69 23.58 -17.27
C ILE A 9 -24.28 22.48 -18.25
N VAL A 10 -24.06 22.81 -19.52
CA VAL A 10 -23.58 21.85 -20.53
C VAL A 10 -22.16 21.39 -20.23
N ALA A 11 -21.27 22.27 -19.79
CA ALA A 11 -19.91 21.88 -19.38
C ALA A 11 -19.90 20.95 -18.15
N ILE A 12 -20.76 21.21 -17.16
CA ILE A 12 -20.93 20.32 -15.99
C ILE A 12 -21.55 18.99 -16.40
N ALA A 13 -22.53 18.98 -17.31
CA ALA A 13 -23.12 17.75 -17.81
C ALA A 13 -22.11 16.92 -18.62
N ILE A 14 -21.27 17.56 -19.45
CA ILE A 14 -20.21 16.87 -20.21
C ILE A 14 -19.12 16.35 -19.28
N ALA A 15 -18.72 17.11 -18.24
CA ALA A 15 -17.77 16.65 -17.23
C ALA A 15 -18.33 15.49 -16.39
N ALA A 16 -19.61 15.52 -16.04
CA ALA A 16 -20.30 14.44 -15.33
C ALA A 16 -20.44 13.18 -16.22
N VAL A 17 -20.73 13.35 -17.51
CA VAL A 17 -20.77 12.22 -18.47
C VAL A 17 -19.38 11.66 -18.73
N LEU A 18 -18.34 12.50 -18.79
CA LEU A 18 -16.94 12.06 -18.90
C LEU A 18 -16.47 11.31 -17.66
N ALA A 19 -16.77 11.81 -16.46
CA ALA A 19 -16.49 11.14 -15.20
C ALA A 19 -17.26 9.82 -15.06
N LEU A 20 -18.52 9.78 -15.52
CA LEU A 20 -19.33 8.56 -15.55
C LEU A 20 -18.82 7.55 -16.60
N SER A 21 -18.25 8.01 -17.72
CA SER A 21 -17.62 7.14 -18.71
C SER A 21 -16.23 6.63 -18.29
N LEU A 22 -15.51 7.35 -17.43
CA LEU A 22 -14.30 6.87 -16.76
C LEU A 22 -14.61 5.81 -15.69
N LEU A 23 -15.77 5.93 -15.01
CA LEU A 23 -16.33 4.90 -14.13
C LEU A 23 -16.84 3.65 -14.88
N LEU A 24 -16.97 3.71 -16.21
CA LEU A 24 -17.44 2.63 -17.08
C LEU A 24 -16.34 2.05 -17.98
N LEU A 25 -15.09 2.51 -17.84
CA LEU A 25 -13.96 1.73 -18.33
C LEU A 25 -13.99 0.39 -17.60
N PRO A 26 -13.81 -0.75 -18.29
CA PRO A 26 -13.60 -2.00 -17.59
C PRO A 26 -12.33 -1.83 -16.77
N MET A 27 -12.47 -1.59 -15.47
CA MET A 27 -11.42 -1.83 -14.50
C MET A 27 -10.97 -3.26 -14.81
N ALA A 28 -9.72 -3.41 -15.23
CA ALA A 28 -9.15 -4.72 -15.48
C ALA A 28 -9.53 -5.60 -14.29
N ALA A 29 -10.15 -6.75 -14.58
CA ALA A 29 -10.67 -7.65 -13.56
C ALA A 29 -9.62 -7.79 -12.45
N TYR A 30 -10.02 -7.38 -11.24
CA TYR A 30 -9.16 -7.40 -10.06
C TYR A 30 -8.72 -8.83 -9.81
N GLY A 31 -7.50 -9.16 -10.27
CA GLY A 31 -6.95 -10.52 -10.30
C GLY A 31 -7.75 -11.45 -11.23
N ALA A 32 -7.10 -12.08 -12.20
CA ALA A 32 -7.66 -13.30 -12.77
C ALA A 32 -7.67 -14.36 -11.64
N GLU A 33 -8.82 -14.61 -11.02
CA GLU A 33 -8.93 -15.72 -10.07
C GLU A 33 -8.67 -17.03 -10.85
N PRO A 34 -7.62 -17.78 -10.46
CA PRO A 34 -7.30 -19.04 -11.11
C PRO A 34 -8.41 -20.07 -10.88
N ALA A 35 -8.59 -20.99 -11.83
CA ALA A 35 -9.56 -22.06 -11.73
C ALA A 35 -9.24 -22.99 -10.53
N ALA A 36 -10.29 -23.42 -9.80
CA ALA A 36 -10.20 -24.53 -8.84
C ALA A 36 -9.96 -25.85 -9.64
N GLU A 37 -9.23 -26.87 -9.18
CA GLU A 37 -8.93 -27.31 -7.81
C GLU A 37 -7.76 -28.33 -7.87
N GLU A 38 -6.53 -27.90 -7.59
CA GLU A 38 -5.58 -28.76 -6.87
C GLU A 38 -5.57 -28.28 -5.41
N ASP A 39 -5.61 -29.24 -4.49
CA ASP A 39 -5.42 -29.00 -3.07
C ASP A 39 -4.06 -28.29 -2.89
N GLY A 40 -4.06 -27.10 -2.29
CA GLY A 40 -2.88 -26.24 -2.19
C GLY A 40 -1.69 -26.95 -1.53
N ILE A 41 -1.97 -27.96 -0.71
CA ILE A 41 -1.00 -28.83 -0.04
C ILE A 41 -0.29 -29.76 -1.00
N THR A 42 -1.00 -30.34 -1.98
CA THR A 42 -0.37 -31.22 -2.97
C THR A 42 0.63 -30.44 -3.83
N VAL A 43 0.30 -29.19 -4.15
CA VAL A 43 1.20 -28.29 -4.88
C VAL A 43 2.39 -27.91 -4.00
N LEU A 44 2.18 -27.48 -2.75
CA LEU A 44 3.25 -27.13 -1.81
C LEU A 44 4.25 -28.27 -1.60
N LEU A 45 3.74 -29.49 -1.36
CA LEU A 45 4.56 -30.69 -1.17
C LEU A 45 5.34 -31.10 -2.43
N SER A 46 4.97 -30.57 -3.59
CA SER A 46 5.66 -30.83 -4.86
C SER A 46 6.53 -29.64 -5.33
N LEU A 47 6.70 -28.60 -4.50
CA LEU A 47 7.64 -27.49 -4.76
C LEU A 47 9.08 -27.82 -4.34
N ASP A 48 9.38 -29.05 -3.91
CA ASP A 48 10.74 -29.46 -3.55
C ASP A 48 11.70 -29.56 -4.76
N GLN A 49 11.18 -29.50 -5.99
CA GLN A 49 11.96 -29.58 -7.22
C GLN A 49 12.20 -28.18 -7.81
N PRO A 50 13.44 -27.67 -7.81
CA PRO A 50 13.74 -26.30 -8.25
C PRO A 50 13.48 -26.07 -9.74
N ASP A 51 13.61 -27.12 -10.56
CA ASP A 51 13.43 -27.10 -12.02
C ASP A 51 11.98 -27.36 -12.46
N ARG A 52 11.07 -27.61 -11.51
CA ARG A 52 9.65 -27.78 -11.82
C ARG A 52 9.11 -26.52 -12.48
N VAL A 53 8.51 -26.71 -13.65
CA VAL A 53 7.83 -25.64 -14.38
C VAL A 53 6.55 -25.24 -13.66
N LEU A 54 6.35 -23.93 -13.49
CA LEU A 54 5.18 -23.34 -12.87
C LEU A 54 4.27 -22.66 -13.90
N ALA A 55 4.86 -21.82 -14.76
CA ALA A 55 4.13 -21.03 -15.75
C ALA A 55 5.05 -20.57 -16.87
N GLU A 56 4.47 -20.04 -17.94
CA GLU A 56 5.16 -19.25 -18.97
C GLU A 56 4.95 -17.76 -18.70
N ASN A 57 6.02 -16.98 -18.80
CA ASN A 57 5.99 -15.54 -18.64
C ASN A 57 6.28 -14.82 -19.96
N SER A 58 5.30 -14.04 -20.43
CA SER A 58 5.47 -13.14 -21.58
C SER A 58 5.64 -11.67 -21.18
N VAL A 59 5.56 -11.37 -19.88
CA VAL A 59 5.64 -10.02 -19.31
C VAL A 59 7.09 -9.68 -18.98
N SER A 60 7.54 -8.50 -19.41
CA SER A 60 8.85 -7.97 -19.05
C SER A 60 8.75 -7.21 -17.74
N PHE A 61 9.18 -7.82 -16.64
CA PHE A 61 9.21 -7.15 -15.34
C PHE A 61 10.48 -6.31 -15.14
N PRO A 62 10.38 -5.12 -14.53
CA PRO A 62 11.54 -4.30 -14.20
C PRO A 62 12.41 -4.97 -13.12
N ALA A 63 13.70 -4.65 -13.12
CA ALA A 63 14.59 -5.05 -12.03
C ALA A 63 14.18 -4.34 -10.71
N PRO A 64 14.39 -4.95 -9.53
CA PRO A 64 13.91 -4.40 -8.26
C PRO A 64 14.37 -2.97 -7.93
N ASP A 65 15.55 -2.58 -8.39
CA ASP A 65 16.14 -1.24 -8.23
C ASP A 65 15.55 -0.19 -9.18
N THR A 66 14.89 -0.63 -10.24
CA THR A 66 14.21 0.22 -11.23
C THR A 66 12.68 0.26 -11.04
N MET A 67 12.15 -0.58 -10.17
CA MET A 67 10.74 -0.54 -9.76
C MET A 67 10.44 0.79 -9.06
N SER A 68 9.30 1.39 -9.41
CA SER A 68 8.85 2.64 -8.81
C SER A 68 7.36 2.58 -8.54
N THR A 69 6.96 3.07 -7.38
CA THR A 69 5.57 3.31 -7.01
C THR A 69 5.21 4.80 -7.00
N ALA A 70 6.06 5.66 -7.59
CA ALA A 70 5.92 7.11 -7.48
C ALA A 70 4.69 7.67 -8.22
N GLU A 71 4.34 7.09 -9.36
CA GLU A 71 3.24 7.52 -10.24
C GLU A 71 2.04 6.56 -10.20
N GLY A 72 2.03 5.61 -9.26
CA GLY A 72 1.01 4.56 -9.16
C GLY A 72 1.58 3.25 -8.64
N ASP A 73 0.78 2.20 -8.75
CA ASP A 73 1.16 0.82 -8.44
C ASP A 73 2.05 0.22 -9.55
N ALA A 74 2.67 -0.92 -9.23
CA ALA A 74 3.62 -1.58 -10.10
C ALA A 74 3.26 -3.06 -10.23
N GLY A 75 2.85 -3.45 -11.44
CA GLY A 75 2.27 -4.77 -11.71
C GLY A 75 3.11 -5.96 -11.21
N PHE A 76 4.45 -5.87 -11.18
CA PHE A 76 5.26 -6.94 -10.60
C PHE A 76 5.08 -7.09 -9.08
N GLY A 77 5.09 -5.99 -8.35
CA GLY A 77 4.85 -6.02 -6.90
C GLY A 77 3.41 -6.38 -6.58
N ASP A 78 2.48 -5.98 -7.43
CA ASP A 78 1.06 -6.34 -7.33
C ASP A 78 0.84 -7.84 -7.51
N LEU A 79 1.55 -8.47 -8.45
CA LEU A 79 1.57 -9.93 -8.63
C LEU A 79 2.03 -10.64 -7.36
N ILE A 80 3.07 -10.12 -6.69
CA ILE A 80 3.60 -10.72 -5.44
C ILE A 80 2.60 -10.52 -4.29
N ALA A 81 1.99 -9.34 -4.18
CA ALA A 81 0.96 -9.10 -3.17
C ALA A 81 -0.27 -10.00 -3.39
N ASP A 82 -0.69 -10.20 -4.64
CA ASP A 82 -1.77 -11.13 -4.99
C ASP A 82 -1.38 -12.57 -4.64
N ALA A 83 -0.12 -12.97 -4.84
CA ALA A 83 0.38 -14.28 -4.45
C ALA A 83 0.33 -14.51 -2.94
N TYR A 84 0.69 -13.52 -2.12
CA TYR A 84 0.60 -13.62 -0.66
C TYR A 84 -0.85 -13.78 -0.21
N ARG A 85 -1.75 -12.96 -0.77
CA ARG A 85 -3.18 -13.03 -0.49
C ARG A 85 -3.75 -14.38 -0.92
N TYR A 86 -3.36 -14.87 -2.09
CA TYR A 86 -3.78 -16.17 -2.63
C TYR A 86 -3.34 -17.34 -1.74
N ALA A 87 -2.06 -17.35 -1.32
CA ALA A 87 -1.54 -18.37 -0.42
C ALA A 87 -2.28 -18.38 0.92
N ALA A 88 -2.53 -17.21 1.50
CA ALA A 88 -3.26 -17.11 2.76
C ALA A 88 -4.70 -17.63 2.67
N LEU A 89 -5.44 -17.28 1.62
CA LEU A 89 -6.83 -17.71 1.42
C LEU A 89 -6.98 -19.25 1.31
N ARG A 90 -5.89 -19.95 0.97
CA ARG A 90 -5.84 -21.42 0.91
C ARG A 90 -5.46 -22.09 2.23
N THR A 91 -5.25 -21.33 3.29
CA THR A 91 -5.05 -21.87 4.64
C THR A 91 -6.35 -21.82 5.43
N SER A 92 -6.47 -22.67 6.46
CA SER A 92 -7.62 -22.65 7.37
C SER A 92 -7.77 -21.29 8.07
N ALA A 93 -6.64 -20.64 8.40
CA ALA A 93 -6.64 -19.33 9.04
C ALA A 93 -7.13 -18.22 8.11
N GLY A 94 -6.72 -18.22 6.84
CA GLY A 94 -7.06 -17.16 5.89
C GLY A 94 -8.42 -17.33 5.22
N SER A 95 -8.87 -18.56 4.97
CA SER A 95 -10.20 -18.84 4.39
C SER A 95 -11.37 -18.40 5.29
N GLN A 96 -11.16 -18.33 6.61
CA GLN A 96 -12.17 -17.91 7.58
C GLN A 96 -12.13 -16.39 7.83
N ALA A 97 -11.14 -15.66 7.30
CA ALA A 97 -11.03 -14.22 7.49
C ALA A 97 -12.02 -13.46 6.57
N PRO A 98 -12.78 -12.48 7.09
CA PRO A 98 -13.83 -11.81 6.33
C PRO A 98 -13.29 -10.90 5.20
N ALA A 99 -12.05 -10.42 5.33
CA ALA A 99 -11.32 -9.71 4.28
C ALA A 99 -9.81 -9.88 4.51
N THR A 100 -9.13 -10.55 3.58
CA THR A 100 -7.68 -10.75 3.60
C THR A 100 -7.01 -9.74 2.67
N ILE A 101 -6.11 -8.96 3.24
CA ILE A 101 -5.28 -7.95 2.56
C ILE A 101 -3.85 -8.47 2.55
N ALA A 102 -3.09 -8.21 1.50
CA ALA A 102 -1.64 -8.42 1.50
C ALA A 102 -0.89 -7.10 1.42
N VAL A 103 0.24 -7.04 2.11
CA VAL A 103 1.21 -5.94 2.06
C VAL A 103 2.58 -6.54 1.84
N VAL A 104 3.31 -6.02 0.85
CA VAL A 104 4.66 -6.48 0.51
C VAL A 104 5.57 -5.27 0.40
N SER A 105 6.72 -5.29 1.07
CA SER A 105 7.74 -4.27 0.87
C SER A 105 8.51 -4.54 -0.43
N GLN A 106 8.70 -3.53 -1.27
CA GLN A 106 9.58 -3.65 -2.44
C GLN A 106 11.00 -4.07 -2.01
N SER A 107 11.41 -3.73 -0.79
CA SER A 107 12.71 -4.07 -0.23
C SER A 107 12.94 -5.57 0.02
N VAL A 108 11.96 -6.45 -0.17
CA VAL A 108 12.16 -7.92 -0.07
C VAL A 108 12.31 -8.57 -1.43
N ILE A 109 11.97 -7.86 -2.51
CA ILE A 109 12.07 -8.35 -3.88
C ILE A 109 13.54 -8.31 -4.30
N ARG A 110 14.12 -9.46 -4.63
CA ARG A 110 15.57 -9.61 -4.93
C ARG A 110 15.88 -9.81 -6.40
N ALA A 111 14.90 -10.25 -7.18
CA ALA A 111 15.04 -10.45 -8.62
C ALA A 111 13.71 -10.17 -9.32
N ALA A 112 13.77 -9.90 -10.63
CA ALA A 112 12.60 -9.92 -11.50
C ALA A 112 12.34 -11.36 -11.98
N LEU A 113 11.08 -11.67 -12.31
CA LEU A 113 10.77 -12.93 -13.01
C LEU A 113 11.30 -12.87 -14.45
N PRO A 114 12.04 -13.90 -14.91
CA PRO A 114 12.53 -13.94 -16.29
C PRO A 114 11.39 -14.13 -17.29
N ALA A 115 11.60 -13.76 -18.55
CA ALA A 115 10.71 -14.12 -19.63
C ALA A 115 10.91 -15.59 -20.05
N GLY A 116 9.84 -16.24 -20.51
CA GLY A 116 9.80 -17.66 -20.85
C GLY A 116 9.36 -18.54 -19.70
N THR A 117 9.82 -19.79 -19.71
CA THR A 117 9.45 -20.79 -18.72
C THR A 117 9.93 -20.40 -17.32
N LEU A 118 8.99 -20.26 -16.39
CA LEU A 118 9.23 -20.00 -14.98
C LEU A 118 9.29 -21.30 -14.21
N THR A 119 10.28 -21.41 -13.32
CA THR A 119 10.43 -22.55 -12.42
C THR A 119 10.27 -22.17 -10.94
N VAL A 120 10.26 -23.17 -10.07
CA VAL A 120 10.32 -22.96 -8.61
C VAL A 120 11.56 -22.16 -8.20
N GLU A 121 12.70 -22.41 -8.84
CA GLU A 121 13.93 -21.66 -8.58
C GLU A 121 13.75 -20.16 -8.87
N ASP A 122 13.00 -19.79 -9.91
CA ASP A 122 12.74 -18.39 -10.20
C ASP A 122 11.90 -17.72 -9.10
N ALA A 123 10.86 -18.39 -8.60
CA ALA A 123 10.09 -17.90 -7.47
C ALA A 123 10.97 -17.72 -6.21
N PHE A 124 11.87 -18.67 -5.94
CA PHE A 124 12.84 -18.56 -4.85
C PHE A 124 13.82 -17.40 -5.05
N ARG A 125 14.34 -17.17 -6.26
CA ARG A 125 15.25 -16.05 -6.56
C ARG A 125 14.59 -14.69 -6.34
N VAL A 126 13.28 -14.57 -6.56
CA VAL A 126 12.53 -13.33 -6.29
C VAL A 126 12.44 -13.08 -4.78
N LEU A 127 12.17 -14.11 -3.97
CA LEU A 127 11.92 -14.02 -2.52
C LEU A 127 12.76 -15.03 -1.70
N PRO A 128 14.11 -14.95 -1.72
CA PRO A 128 14.99 -15.99 -1.17
C PRO A 128 15.09 -16.00 0.36
N GLY A 129 14.39 -15.10 1.04
CA GLY A 129 14.52 -14.83 2.46
C GLY A 129 15.59 -13.79 2.79
N SER A 130 15.55 -13.27 4.00
CA SER A 130 16.48 -12.26 4.51
C SER A 130 17.08 -12.68 5.86
N GLY A 131 18.31 -12.25 6.14
CA GLY A 131 18.95 -12.50 7.43
C GLY A 131 19.08 -13.99 7.77
N GLU A 132 18.53 -14.40 8.92
CA GLU A 132 18.56 -15.79 9.40
C GLU A 132 17.71 -16.76 8.55
N GLU A 133 16.76 -16.23 7.77
CA GLU A 133 15.89 -16.99 6.87
C GLU A 133 16.46 -17.13 5.45
N ALA A 134 17.65 -16.57 5.20
CA ALA A 134 18.33 -16.66 3.92
C ALA A 134 18.61 -18.13 3.56
N GLY A 135 18.06 -18.60 2.43
CA GLY A 135 18.19 -19.99 1.98
C GLY A 135 16.94 -20.84 2.22
N GLN A 136 16.06 -20.45 3.15
CA GLN A 136 14.77 -21.11 3.40
C GLN A 136 13.59 -20.28 2.87
N GLY A 137 13.74 -18.95 2.84
CA GLY A 137 12.66 -18.01 2.51
C GLY A 137 12.06 -17.40 3.77
N ASP A 138 11.60 -16.15 3.68
CA ASP A 138 10.88 -15.51 4.79
C ASP A 138 9.49 -16.13 4.93
N PRO A 139 9.05 -16.51 6.15
CA PRO A 139 7.70 -17.03 6.36
C PRO A 139 6.66 -15.93 6.17
N LEU A 140 5.52 -16.31 5.61
CA LEU A 140 4.31 -15.50 5.64
C LEU A 140 3.78 -15.42 7.08
N ILE A 141 3.29 -14.25 7.43
CA ILE A 141 2.72 -13.88 8.73
C ILE A 141 1.32 -13.37 8.47
N MET A 142 0.38 -13.80 9.31
CA MET A 142 -0.98 -13.32 9.35
C MET A 142 -1.20 -12.51 10.62
N MET A 143 -1.51 -11.23 10.45
CA MET A 143 -1.80 -10.30 11.54
C MET A 143 -3.08 -9.53 11.24
N TYR A 144 -3.51 -8.71 12.18
CA TYR A 144 -4.67 -7.85 12.05
C TYR A 144 -4.30 -6.40 12.29
N LEU A 145 -4.84 -5.53 11.45
CA LEU A 145 -4.72 -4.08 11.58
C LEU A 145 -6.11 -3.45 11.55
N THR A 146 -6.30 -2.38 12.31
CA THR A 146 -7.53 -1.57 12.19
C THR A 146 -7.55 -0.80 10.87
N GLY A 147 -8.72 -0.37 10.40
CA GLY A 147 -8.81 0.45 9.19
C GLY A 147 -7.94 1.71 9.24
N ARG A 148 -7.85 2.36 10.42
CA ARG A 148 -6.97 3.53 10.65
C ARG A 148 -5.48 3.18 10.59
N GLU A 149 -5.11 1.98 11.04
CA GLU A 149 -3.73 1.52 10.94
C GLU A 149 -3.36 1.13 9.51
N LEU A 150 -4.29 0.56 8.75
CA LEU A 150 -4.11 0.32 7.31
C LEU A 150 -3.93 1.63 6.53
N GLU A 151 -4.71 2.66 6.85
CA GLU A 151 -4.53 4.00 6.29
C GLU A 151 -3.15 4.55 6.62
N ASN A 152 -2.66 4.38 7.85
CA ASN A 152 -1.30 4.75 8.21
C ASN A 152 -0.23 3.96 7.42
N VAL A 153 -0.47 2.69 7.09
CA VAL A 153 0.43 1.90 6.24
C VAL A 153 0.43 2.42 4.80
N ALA A 154 -0.74 2.77 4.25
CA ALA A 154 -0.83 3.41 2.94
C ALA A 154 -0.15 4.79 2.92
N GLU A 155 -0.25 5.57 4.02
CA GLU A 155 0.44 6.85 4.17
C GLU A 155 1.97 6.69 4.18
N ILE A 156 2.50 5.61 4.78
CA ILE A 156 3.94 5.32 4.73
C ILE A 156 4.40 5.17 3.27
N ASP A 157 3.70 4.36 2.49
CA ASP A 157 4.01 4.19 1.08
C ASP A 157 3.83 5.49 0.28
N ALA A 158 2.70 6.17 0.44
CA ALA A 158 2.40 7.37 -0.33
C ALA A 158 3.37 8.53 -0.03
N SER A 159 3.84 8.64 1.22
CA SER A 159 4.71 9.73 1.67
C SER A 159 6.19 9.47 1.48
N PHE A 160 6.62 8.20 1.60
CA PHE A 160 8.03 7.84 1.67
C PHE A 160 8.44 6.75 0.67
N GLY A 161 7.49 6.11 -0.02
CA GLY A 161 7.79 5.03 -0.97
C GLY A 161 8.65 5.48 -2.15
N SER A 162 8.50 6.72 -2.60
CA SER A 162 9.24 7.26 -3.74
C SER A 162 10.67 7.71 -3.43
N SER A 163 11.09 7.82 -2.16
CA SER A 163 12.37 8.43 -1.82
C SER A 163 13.56 7.46 -1.85
N ASP A 164 13.38 6.20 -1.45
CA ASP A 164 14.50 5.22 -1.36
C ASP A 164 14.09 3.75 -1.63
N GLY A 165 12.85 3.49 -2.10
CA GLY A 165 12.34 2.13 -2.37
C GLY A 165 12.11 1.24 -1.14
N ALA A 166 12.80 1.50 -0.02
CA ALA A 166 12.67 0.74 1.22
C ALA A 166 11.30 0.88 1.92
N ALA A 167 10.59 1.98 1.64
CA ALA A 167 9.23 2.23 2.11
C ALA A 167 8.18 2.06 1.01
N ALA A 168 8.58 1.64 -0.20
CA ALA A 168 7.63 1.36 -1.27
C ALA A 168 6.91 0.05 -0.95
N LEU A 169 5.58 0.10 -0.94
CA LEU A 169 4.74 -1.04 -0.61
C LEU A 169 3.85 -1.40 -1.79
N HIS A 170 3.60 -2.70 -1.93
CA HIS A 170 2.63 -3.27 -2.85
C HIS A 170 1.50 -3.89 -2.06
N PHE A 171 0.28 -3.76 -2.57
CA PHE A 171 -0.94 -4.09 -1.83
C PHE A 171 -1.79 -5.06 -2.60
N SER A 172 -2.53 -5.91 -1.91
CA SER A 172 -3.67 -6.68 -2.47
C SER A 172 -4.83 -6.62 -1.47
N GLY A 173 -6.06 -6.54 -1.94
CA GLY A 173 -7.27 -6.45 -1.12
C GLY A 173 -7.67 -5.03 -0.74
N ILE A 174 -6.89 -4.02 -1.16
CA ILE A 174 -7.23 -2.61 -1.01
C ILE A 174 -6.92 -1.82 -2.28
N VAL A 175 -7.61 -0.69 -2.43
CA VAL A 175 -7.27 0.38 -3.37
C VAL A 175 -7.22 1.71 -2.61
N TYR A 176 -6.32 2.59 -2.98
CA TYR A 176 -6.22 3.92 -2.37
C TYR A 176 -5.83 4.99 -3.38
N THR A 177 -6.21 6.23 -3.06
CA THR A 177 -5.85 7.42 -3.82
C THR A 177 -5.02 8.35 -2.96
N CYS A 178 -3.90 8.83 -3.46
CA CYS A 178 -3.09 9.84 -2.78
C CYS A 178 -2.89 11.10 -3.63
N ASN A 179 -2.73 12.23 -2.95
CA ASN A 179 -2.36 13.50 -3.52
C ASN A 179 -1.01 13.98 -2.95
N PRO A 180 0.10 13.82 -3.71
CA PRO A 180 1.43 14.24 -3.29
C PRO A 180 1.57 15.75 -3.03
N SER A 181 0.57 16.56 -3.41
CA SER A 181 0.54 18.00 -3.12
C SER A 181 0.13 18.30 -1.67
N ARG A 182 -0.41 17.32 -0.94
CA ARG A 182 -0.72 17.43 0.50
C ARG A 182 0.55 17.27 1.34
N ILE A 183 0.44 17.54 2.63
CA ILE A 183 1.54 17.35 3.57
C ILE A 183 1.85 15.84 3.68
N PRO A 184 3.13 15.41 3.68
CA PRO A 184 3.48 14.01 3.93
C PRO A 184 2.85 13.51 5.25
N MET A 185 2.43 12.24 5.27
CA MET A 185 1.66 11.61 6.36
C MET A 185 0.22 12.16 6.50
N ASP A 186 -0.29 12.81 5.45
CA ASP A 186 -1.69 13.18 5.25
C ASP A 186 -1.94 13.37 3.74
N CYS A 187 -1.40 12.47 2.92
CA CYS A 187 -1.50 12.52 1.46
C CYS A 187 -2.46 11.48 0.88
N VAL A 188 -2.81 10.43 1.63
CA VAL A 188 -3.87 9.50 1.28
C VAL A 188 -5.21 10.22 1.48
N THR A 189 -6.03 10.20 0.44
CA THR A 189 -7.32 10.90 0.39
C THR A 189 -8.51 9.94 0.45
N ASP A 190 -8.27 8.68 0.10
CA ASP A 190 -9.27 7.63 0.03
C ASP A 190 -8.57 6.27 0.17
N LEU A 191 -9.13 5.38 0.97
CA LEU A 191 -8.74 3.98 1.08
C LEU A 191 -9.98 3.11 1.15
N LYS A 192 -10.04 2.08 0.30
CA LYS A 192 -11.16 1.14 0.20
C LYS A 192 -10.66 -0.27 0.16
N LEU A 193 -11.45 -1.19 0.70
CA LEU A 193 -11.32 -2.62 0.47
C LEU A 193 -11.70 -2.94 -0.97
N ALA A 194 -10.89 -3.76 -1.64
CA ALA A 194 -11.20 -4.36 -2.92
C ALA A 194 -11.75 -5.77 -2.68
N ARG A 195 -12.96 -6.04 -3.17
CA ARG A 195 -13.57 -7.37 -3.12
C ARG A 195 -13.24 -8.15 -4.40
N ALA A 196 -13.35 -9.48 -4.31
CA ALA A 196 -13.10 -10.39 -5.43
C ALA A 196 -14.02 -10.15 -6.64
N ASP A 197 -15.21 -9.55 -6.43
CA ASP A 197 -16.15 -9.19 -7.48
C ASP A 197 -15.85 -7.83 -8.16
N GLY A 198 -14.71 -7.22 -7.83
CA GLY A 198 -14.31 -5.90 -8.33
C GLY A 198 -15.03 -4.73 -7.65
N GLN A 199 -15.94 -4.99 -6.70
CA GLN A 199 -16.56 -3.92 -5.92
C GLN A 199 -15.60 -3.39 -4.86
N THR A 200 -15.73 -2.10 -4.55
CA THR A 200 -15.00 -1.46 -3.47
C THR A 200 -15.92 -1.09 -2.32
N ALA A 201 -15.39 -1.14 -1.10
CA ALA A 201 -16.09 -0.67 0.09
C ALA A 201 -15.16 0.14 0.98
N TRP A 202 -15.68 1.21 1.56
CA TRP A 202 -14.96 2.00 2.56
C TRP A 202 -14.50 1.12 3.72
N THR A 203 -13.28 1.38 4.19
CA THR A 203 -12.82 0.81 5.45
C THR A 203 -13.50 1.50 6.62
N ASP A 204 -13.82 0.71 7.64
CA ASP A 204 -14.19 1.22 8.95
C ASP A 204 -12.90 1.39 9.76
N GLY A 205 -12.66 2.60 10.25
CA GLY A 205 -11.42 2.96 10.94
C GLY A 205 -11.13 2.13 12.19
N ASP A 206 -12.16 1.58 12.85
CA ASP A 206 -12.00 0.83 14.10
C ASP A 206 -12.17 -0.69 13.90
N ALA A 207 -12.65 -1.13 12.73
CA ALA A 207 -12.76 -2.55 12.41
C ALA A 207 -11.39 -3.18 12.15
N LEU A 208 -11.22 -4.45 12.55
CA LEU A 208 -10.02 -5.25 12.28
C LEU A 208 -10.10 -5.93 10.92
N TYR A 209 -9.00 -5.88 10.20
CA TYR A 209 -8.79 -6.51 8.89
C TYR A 209 -7.63 -7.46 8.95
N CYS A 210 -7.77 -8.63 8.32
CA CYS A 210 -6.69 -9.60 8.22
C CYS A 210 -5.67 -9.11 7.19
N VAL A 211 -4.40 -9.08 7.59
CA VAL A 211 -3.27 -8.60 6.80
C VAL A 211 -2.21 -9.68 6.76
N VAL A 212 -1.82 -10.04 5.56
CA VAL A 212 -0.79 -11.03 5.27
C VAL A 212 0.43 -10.31 4.72
N THR A 213 1.58 -10.62 5.26
CA THR A 213 2.88 -10.08 4.86
C THR A 213 3.92 -11.15 5.09
N ASP A 214 5.14 -11.02 4.55
CA ASP A 214 6.27 -11.80 5.04
C ASP A 214 6.97 -11.09 6.20
N ARG A 215 7.79 -11.84 6.94
CA ARG A 215 8.53 -11.30 8.09
C ARG A 215 9.45 -10.14 7.74
N ALA A 216 10.19 -10.23 6.65
CA ALA A 216 11.11 -9.16 6.23
C ALA A 216 10.35 -7.90 5.81
N SER A 217 9.21 -8.04 5.13
CA SER A 217 8.31 -6.92 4.82
C SER A 217 7.77 -6.26 6.08
N LEU A 218 7.40 -7.04 7.11
CA LEU A 218 6.95 -6.51 8.39
C LEU A 218 8.07 -5.72 9.10
N GLN A 219 9.30 -6.24 9.09
CA GLN A 219 10.47 -5.54 9.62
C GLN A 219 10.74 -4.22 8.87
N ALA A 220 10.69 -4.24 7.55
CA ALA A 220 10.87 -3.05 6.71
C ALA A 220 9.78 -2.00 7.01
N LEU A 221 8.53 -2.43 7.14
CA LEU A 221 7.41 -1.54 7.47
C LEU A 221 7.57 -0.90 8.86
N ILE A 222 8.03 -1.67 9.86
CA ILE A 222 8.31 -1.15 11.20
C ILE A 222 9.51 -0.20 11.20
N ALA A 223 10.53 -0.46 10.39
CA ALA A 223 11.64 0.47 10.21
C ALA A 223 11.17 1.78 9.55
N ALA A 224 10.34 1.69 8.51
CA ALA A 224 9.77 2.85 7.82
C ALA A 224 8.86 3.71 8.73
N ARG A 225 8.17 3.08 9.69
CA ARG A 225 7.45 3.79 10.76
C ARG A 225 8.37 4.72 11.56
N GLY A 226 9.65 4.34 11.74
CA GLY A 226 10.66 5.19 12.37
C GLY A 226 10.85 6.53 11.66
N SER A 227 10.81 6.54 10.33
CA SER A 227 10.89 7.75 9.49
C SER A 227 9.67 8.67 9.67
N ALA A 228 8.51 8.11 10.02
CA ALA A 228 7.31 8.89 10.34
C ALA A 228 7.32 9.50 11.75
N HIS A 229 8.45 9.41 12.50
CA HIS A 229 8.63 10.00 13.84
C HIS A 229 7.49 9.72 14.85
N GLY A 230 6.77 8.61 14.68
CA GLY A 230 5.65 8.21 15.52
C GLY A 230 4.30 8.86 15.21
N PHE A 231 4.17 9.64 14.13
CA PHE A 231 2.89 10.19 13.64
C PHE A 231 2.01 9.08 13.03
N LEU A 232 2.61 8.23 12.20
CA LEU A 232 1.94 7.04 11.65
C LEU A 232 2.15 5.87 12.61
N LYS A 233 1.06 5.32 13.14
CA LYS A 233 1.09 4.20 14.10
C LYS A 233 0.34 3.01 13.53
N PHE A 234 0.97 1.86 13.61
CA PHE A 234 0.30 0.58 13.48
C PHE A 234 0.94 -0.39 14.47
N VAL A 235 0.13 -1.30 14.99
CA VAL A 235 0.54 -2.36 15.91
C VAL A 235 -0.02 -3.67 15.35
N PRO A 236 0.82 -4.65 14.99
CA PRO A 236 0.37 -5.99 14.61
C PRO A 236 -0.50 -6.61 15.70
N LYS A 237 -1.68 -7.11 15.34
CA LYS A 237 -2.62 -7.74 16.30
C LYS A 237 -2.99 -9.16 15.91
N ASP A 238 -3.42 -9.93 16.90
CA ASP A 238 -4.12 -11.20 16.69
C ASP A 238 -5.59 -10.94 16.26
N ALA A 239 -6.33 -12.01 15.97
CA ALA A 239 -7.74 -11.94 15.59
C ALA A 239 -8.64 -11.34 16.69
N GLY A 240 -8.19 -11.36 17.95
CA GLY A 240 -8.87 -10.76 19.10
C GLY A 240 -8.54 -9.27 19.29
N GLY A 241 -7.62 -8.71 18.51
CA GLY A 241 -7.17 -7.33 18.62
C GLY A 241 -6.04 -7.11 19.64
N ASN A 242 -5.43 -8.17 20.19
CA ASN A 242 -4.30 -8.04 21.10
C ASN A 242 -2.99 -7.88 20.33
N GLU A 243 -2.08 -7.06 20.82
CA GLU A 243 -0.76 -6.84 20.21
C GLU A 243 0.05 -8.14 20.16
N ILE A 244 0.64 -8.42 18.99
CA ILE A 244 1.57 -9.53 18.78
C ILE A 244 2.99 -9.01 18.95
N THR A 245 3.66 -9.44 20.03
CA THR A 245 5.09 -9.14 20.26
C THR A 245 6.01 -10.24 19.73
N ASP A 246 5.53 -11.48 19.70
CA ASP A 246 6.23 -12.64 19.14
C ASP A 246 5.60 -13.03 17.81
N TRP A 247 6.23 -12.63 16.71
CA TRP A 247 5.69 -12.86 15.37
C TRP A 247 5.72 -14.33 14.94
N ASP A 248 6.47 -15.20 15.63
CA ASP A 248 6.49 -16.62 15.33
C ASP A 248 5.13 -17.29 15.61
N SER A 249 4.38 -16.72 16.56
CA SER A 249 3.00 -17.11 16.85
C SER A 249 2.01 -16.76 15.74
N ALA A 250 2.40 -15.84 14.85
CA ALA A 250 1.58 -15.32 13.76
C ALA A 250 1.99 -15.87 12.39
N ILE A 251 2.99 -16.76 12.34
CA ILE A 251 3.39 -17.44 11.11
C ILE A 251 2.21 -18.21 10.52
N LEU A 252 1.96 -17.96 9.25
CA LEU A 252 1.01 -18.70 8.44
C LEU A 252 1.52 -20.13 8.24
N ARG A 253 0.68 -21.11 8.56
CA ARG A 253 1.02 -22.53 8.44
C ARG A 253 0.05 -23.24 7.52
N ASP A 254 0.55 -24.23 6.80
CA ASP A 254 -0.27 -25.15 6.03
C ASP A 254 -0.98 -26.17 6.94
N GLU A 255 -1.76 -27.07 6.35
CA GLU A 255 -2.48 -28.10 7.11
C GLU A 255 -1.56 -29.13 7.79
N THR A 256 -0.31 -29.25 7.35
CA THR A 256 0.71 -30.11 8.00
C THR A 256 1.34 -29.42 9.22
N GLY A 257 1.10 -28.12 9.39
CA GLY A 257 1.70 -27.27 10.42
C GLY A 257 3.04 -26.67 10.02
N ALA A 258 3.50 -26.86 8.78
CA ALA A 258 4.73 -26.26 8.28
C ALA A 258 4.51 -24.77 7.96
N PRO A 259 5.49 -23.88 8.20
CA PRO A 259 5.42 -22.49 7.78
C PRO A 259 5.30 -22.37 6.26
N VAL A 260 4.40 -21.52 5.78
CA VAL A 260 4.30 -21.17 4.37
C VAL A 260 5.28 -20.04 4.07
N MET A 261 6.25 -20.29 3.18
CA MET A 261 7.25 -19.29 2.81
C MET A 261 6.73 -18.34 1.72
N ALA A 262 7.25 -17.11 1.70
CA ALA A 262 6.91 -16.10 0.71
C ALA A 262 7.10 -16.57 -0.74
N TRP A 263 8.25 -17.20 -1.04
CA TRP A 263 8.49 -17.78 -2.37
C TRP A 263 7.56 -18.94 -2.71
N GLN A 264 7.14 -19.73 -1.71
CA GLN A 264 6.16 -20.80 -1.91
C GLN A 264 4.80 -20.21 -2.28
N GLY A 265 4.40 -19.11 -1.62
CA GLY A 265 3.20 -18.36 -1.99
C GLY A 265 3.24 -17.86 -3.44
N LEU A 266 4.38 -17.29 -3.87
CA LEU A 266 4.60 -16.90 -5.26
C LEU A 266 4.53 -18.11 -6.21
N ALA A 267 5.22 -19.20 -5.89
CA ALA A 267 5.24 -20.39 -6.73
C ALA A 267 3.84 -21.01 -6.89
N LEU A 268 3.08 -21.10 -5.79
CA LEU A 268 1.69 -21.54 -5.79
C LEU A 268 0.81 -20.69 -6.69
N TYR A 269 0.99 -19.36 -6.64
CA TYR A 269 0.21 -18.45 -7.45
C TYR A 269 0.57 -18.55 -8.93
N LEU A 270 1.86 -18.64 -9.26
CA LEU A 270 2.29 -18.85 -10.65
C LEU A 270 1.73 -20.16 -11.23
N ALA A 271 1.81 -21.26 -10.48
CA ALA A 271 1.26 -22.56 -10.89
C ALA A 271 -0.25 -22.53 -11.09
N SER A 272 -0.95 -21.62 -10.41
CA SER A 272 -2.41 -21.53 -10.47
C SER A 272 -2.96 -20.97 -11.79
N PHE A 273 -2.14 -20.31 -12.60
CA PHE A 273 -2.61 -19.73 -13.86
C PHE A 273 -2.98 -20.77 -14.93
N ALA A 274 -2.71 -22.05 -14.68
CA ALA A 274 -3.13 -23.12 -15.56
C ALA A 274 -4.65 -23.37 -15.42
N PRO A 275 -5.39 -23.50 -16.53
CA PRO A 275 -6.82 -23.82 -16.48
C PRO A 275 -7.08 -25.27 -16.03
N ASP A 276 -6.10 -26.16 -16.22
CA ASP A 276 -6.11 -27.57 -15.84
C ASP A 276 -4.66 -28.11 -15.72
N ALA A 277 -4.50 -29.33 -15.21
CA ALA A 277 -3.20 -29.94 -14.96
C ALA A 277 -2.40 -30.33 -16.23
N GLU A 278 -3.00 -30.22 -17.43
CA GLU A 278 -2.37 -30.61 -18.70
C GLU A 278 -1.72 -29.43 -19.42
N HIS A 279 -2.02 -28.19 -19.00
CA HIS A 279 -1.50 -26.97 -19.60
C HIS A 279 -0.55 -26.22 -18.66
N VAL A 280 0.50 -25.64 -19.23
CA VAL A 280 1.36 -24.70 -18.50
C VAL A 280 0.63 -23.37 -18.40
N GLY A 281 0.42 -22.88 -17.17
CA GLY A 281 -0.22 -21.59 -16.92
C GLY A 281 0.56 -20.43 -17.54
N VAL A 282 -0.10 -19.33 -17.87
CA VAL A 282 0.57 -18.14 -18.44
C VAL A 282 0.36 -16.96 -17.51
N VAL A 283 1.45 -16.26 -17.16
CA VAL A 283 1.38 -15.05 -16.34
C VAL A 283 0.48 -14.02 -17.05
N PRO A 284 -0.59 -13.52 -16.40
CA PRO A 284 -1.51 -12.57 -17.03
C PRO A 284 -0.80 -11.30 -17.50
N ALA A 285 -1.04 -10.91 -18.75
CA ALA A 285 -0.47 -9.71 -19.34
C ALA A 285 -0.88 -8.41 -18.62
N ALA A 286 -1.94 -8.45 -17.81
CA ALA A 286 -2.36 -7.33 -16.97
C ALA A 286 -1.26 -6.87 -15.99
N TYR A 287 -0.41 -7.79 -15.52
CA TYR A 287 0.71 -7.45 -14.64
C TYR A 287 1.86 -6.69 -15.31
N ALA A 288 1.79 -6.44 -16.63
CA ALA A 288 2.79 -5.63 -17.31
C ALA A 288 2.83 -4.17 -16.83
N GLN A 289 1.76 -3.68 -16.21
CA GLN A 289 1.63 -2.34 -15.64
C GLN A 289 0.85 -2.42 -14.32
N GLY A 290 0.76 -1.32 -13.58
CA GLY A 290 -0.18 -1.21 -12.46
C GLY A 290 -1.64 -1.32 -12.94
N ASP A 291 -2.50 -1.86 -12.08
CA ASP A 291 -3.94 -2.02 -12.30
C ASP A 291 -4.78 -0.89 -11.68
N GLY A 292 -4.13 0.08 -11.04
CA GLY A 292 -4.76 1.27 -10.45
C GLY A 292 -5.13 1.10 -8.98
N ARG A 293 -4.62 0.06 -8.29
CA ARG A 293 -4.80 -0.09 -6.84
C ARG A 293 -4.15 1.04 -6.04
N LYS A 294 -3.15 1.72 -6.61
CA LYS A 294 -2.65 3.01 -6.13
C LYS A 294 -2.86 4.06 -7.21
N THR A 295 -3.71 5.05 -6.92
CA THR A 295 -3.93 6.19 -7.81
C THR A 295 -3.27 7.45 -7.27
N VAL A 296 -2.43 8.09 -8.08
CA VAL A 296 -1.75 9.35 -7.72
C VAL A 296 -2.43 10.52 -8.42
N VAL A 297 -2.86 11.53 -7.65
CA VAL A 297 -3.58 12.70 -8.15
C VAL A 297 -2.80 13.98 -7.83
N HIS A 298 -2.37 14.72 -8.85
CA HIS A 298 -1.67 15.99 -8.69
C HIS A 298 -2.61 17.20 -8.70
N ASP A 299 -3.49 17.31 -7.69
CA ASP A 299 -4.30 18.52 -7.48
C ASP A 299 -3.66 19.43 -6.43
N ASN A 300 -3.16 20.58 -6.88
CA ASN A 300 -2.49 21.57 -6.04
C ASN A 300 -3.41 22.73 -5.59
N SER A 301 -4.72 22.60 -5.81
CA SER A 301 -5.67 23.60 -5.35
C SER A 301 -5.71 23.62 -3.82
N VAL A 302 -5.88 24.81 -3.23
CA VAL A 302 -5.97 24.97 -1.77
C VAL A 302 -7.12 24.13 -1.18
N GLY A 303 -8.19 23.96 -1.95
CA GLY A 303 -9.31 23.10 -1.59
C GLY A 303 -8.88 21.64 -1.44
N ALA A 304 -8.26 21.06 -2.47
CA ALA A 304 -7.80 19.67 -2.44
C ALA A 304 -6.70 19.43 -1.40
N ILE A 305 -5.82 20.41 -1.18
CA ILE A 305 -4.76 20.30 -0.17
C ILE A 305 -5.35 20.23 1.25
N LEU A 306 -6.43 20.98 1.52
CA LEU A 306 -7.04 21.12 2.85
C LEU A 306 -8.37 20.37 2.99
N GLU A 307 -8.74 19.54 2.03
CA GLU A 307 -9.97 18.73 2.10
C GLU A 307 -9.79 17.68 3.19
N ASN A 308 -10.68 17.65 4.19
CA ASN A 308 -10.64 16.71 5.32
C ASN A 308 -9.21 16.53 5.92
N PRO A 309 -8.64 17.58 6.56
CA PRO A 309 -7.25 17.54 7.01
C PRO A 309 -7.08 16.49 8.12
N GLY A 310 -6.09 15.61 7.94
CA GLY A 310 -5.69 14.63 8.92
C GLY A 310 -4.96 15.25 10.11
N THR A 311 -4.58 14.40 11.06
CA THR A 311 -3.96 14.83 12.32
C THR A 311 -2.64 15.58 12.09
N THR A 312 -1.83 15.15 11.12
CA THR A 312 -0.57 15.78 10.73
C THR A 312 -0.79 17.20 10.22
N THR A 313 -1.70 17.40 9.26
CA THR A 313 -2.02 18.73 8.72
C THR A 313 -2.57 19.65 9.79
N VAL A 314 -3.49 19.17 10.62
CA VAL A 314 -4.03 19.97 11.75
C VAL A 314 -2.91 20.39 12.70
N ALA A 315 -2.00 19.48 13.07
CA ALA A 315 -0.87 19.81 13.94
C ALA A 315 0.05 20.89 13.32
N VAL A 316 0.37 20.77 12.03
CA VAL A 316 1.17 21.78 11.31
C VAL A 316 0.47 23.14 11.29
N LEU A 317 -0.84 23.18 11.00
CA LEU A 317 -1.62 24.41 10.98
C LEU A 317 -1.65 25.08 12.36
N VAL A 318 -1.81 24.31 13.44
CA VAL A 318 -1.76 24.83 14.81
C VAL A 318 -0.38 25.40 15.13
N CYS A 319 0.70 24.71 14.77
CA CYS A 319 2.06 25.21 14.94
C CYS A 319 2.30 26.54 14.22
N ILE A 320 1.86 26.65 12.96
CA ILE A 320 1.94 27.90 12.18
C ILE A 320 1.16 29.02 12.88
N ALA A 321 -0.07 28.74 13.34
CA ALA A 321 -0.90 29.73 14.05
C ALA A 321 -0.22 30.23 15.34
N VAL A 322 0.40 29.34 16.13
CA VAL A 322 1.13 29.71 17.35
C VAL A 322 2.34 30.60 17.03
N ILE A 323 3.11 30.27 15.99
CA ILE A 323 4.27 31.07 15.55
C ILE A 323 3.82 32.48 15.13
N LEU A 324 2.73 32.59 14.37
CA LEU A 324 2.18 33.88 13.95
C LEU A 324 1.73 34.73 15.15
N VAL A 325 1.04 34.13 16.13
CA VAL A 325 0.64 34.82 17.36
C VAL A 325 1.87 35.29 18.13
N ALA A 326 2.89 34.44 18.29
CA ALA A 326 4.13 34.82 18.97
C ALA A 326 4.85 35.99 18.27
N ALA A 327 4.91 35.99 16.93
CA ALA A 327 5.48 37.08 16.15
C ALA A 327 4.72 38.40 16.36
N VAL A 328 3.38 38.37 16.40
CA VAL A 328 2.54 39.54 16.69
C VAL A 328 2.77 40.04 18.12
N LEU A 329 2.93 39.15 19.10
CA LEU A 329 3.21 39.55 20.49
C LEU A 329 4.61 40.16 20.64
N LEU A 330 5.61 39.59 19.97
CA LEU A 330 6.99 40.10 19.96
C LEU A 330 7.07 41.48 19.30
N THR A 331 6.43 41.67 18.14
CA THR A 331 6.36 42.98 17.46
C THR A 331 5.62 44.02 18.30
N ARG A 332 4.50 43.66 18.94
CA ARG A 332 3.84 44.56 19.90
C ARG A 332 4.73 44.91 21.09
N ARG A 333 5.53 43.96 21.60
CA ARG A 333 6.45 44.17 22.72
C ARG A 333 7.61 45.08 22.33
N THR A 334 8.17 44.94 21.13
CA THR A 334 9.26 45.81 20.64
C THR A 334 8.74 47.22 20.35
N VAL A 335 7.58 47.37 19.70
CA VAL A 335 6.95 48.69 19.46
C VAL A 335 6.65 49.41 20.78
N ARG A 336 6.07 48.72 21.77
CA ARG A 336 5.81 49.30 23.11
C ARG A 336 7.09 49.70 23.86
N ARG A 337 8.22 49.04 23.60
CA ARG A 337 9.52 49.39 24.20
C ARG A 337 10.10 50.62 23.54
N LEU A 338 10.04 50.72 22.22
CA LEU A 338 10.51 51.89 21.46
C LEU A 338 9.66 53.14 21.76
N SER A 339 8.34 53.01 21.80
CA SER A 339 7.45 54.13 22.14
C SER A 339 7.63 54.65 23.58
N ARG A 340 8.16 53.83 24.50
CA ARG A 340 8.52 54.26 25.87
C ARG A 340 9.91 54.91 25.95
N ALA A 341 10.77 54.68 24.96
CA ALA A 341 12.06 55.35 24.85
C ALA A 341 11.95 56.74 24.19
N GLU A 342 10.83 57.03 23.50
CA GLU A 342 10.61 58.25 22.71
C GLU A 342 9.72 59.34 23.35
N GLY A 343 9.42 59.33 24.66
CA GLY A 343 8.79 60.53 25.27
C GLY A 343 8.80 60.60 26.81
N PRO A 344 8.75 61.81 27.44
CA PRO A 344 8.76 63.18 26.90
C PRO A 344 9.97 63.99 27.42
N ASP A 345 11.00 64.24 26.60
CA ASP A 345 12.16 65.07 27.03
C ASP A 345 12.51 66.19 26.02
N ARG A 346 11.52 66.58 25.20
CA ARG A 346 11.70 67.59 24.13
C ARG A 346 10.74 68.79 24.19
N LEU A 347 9.95 68.94 25.26
CA LEU A 347 9.07 70.11 25.41
C LEU A 347 9.60 71.20 26.36
N ASP A 348 10.78 71.02 26.96
CA ASP A 348 11.38 72.01 27.88
C ASP A 348 12.49 72.89 27.22
N GLN A 349 12.54 72.97 25.88
CA GLN A 349 13.54 73.79 25.16
C GLN A 349 12.98 74.78 24.13
N MET A 350 11.75 75.29 24.32
CA MET A 350 11.26 76.45 23.56
C MET A 350 10.63 77.50 24.47
#